data_AF-A0A1S8ARL9-F1
#
_entry.id   AF-A0A1S8ARL9-F1
#
_cell.length_a   1.000
_cell.length_b   1.000
_cell.length_c   1.000
_cell.angle_alpha   90.00
_cell.angle_beta   90.00
_cell.angle_gamma   90.00
#
_symmetry.space_group_name_H-M   'P 1'
#
loop_
_entity.id
_entity.type
_entity.pdbx_description
1 polymer ?
#
loop_
_entity_poly.entity_id
_entity_poly.type
_entity_poly.pdbx_seq_one_letter_code
_entity_poly.pdbx_strand_id
1 'polypeptide(L)'
;MFGISDTQIGLVITAYTLPGVILTPFIGLLSDRLGRRTVVLPLLLLFGLAGGGIALGPSFRGVLALRLLQGIGGSGLMMLAITLIGDFYGGERRNRVMDINSSSIGIGAATYPLLGGALAAIRWNVPFAFFGLSL
;
A
#
# COMPACT_ATOMS: atom_id res chain seq x y z
N MET A 1 -4.14 -1.41 -25.06
CA MET A 1 -2.89 -0.72 -24.65
C MET A 1 -1.78 -1.66 -24.19
N PHE A 2 -2.06 -2.91 -23.79
CA PHE A 2 -1.03 -3.95 -23.64
C PHE A 2 -1.32 -5.25 -24.42
N GLY A 3 -2.50 -5.39 -25.06
CA GLY A 3 -2.87 -6.60 -25.81
C GLY A 3 -2.93 -7.87 -24.94
N ILE A 4 -3.21 -7.70 -23.65
CA ILE A 4 -3.15 -8.74 -22.62
C ILE A 4 -4.54 -9.23 -22.24
N SER A 5 -4.65 -10.51 -21.89
CA SER A 5 -5.91 -11.18 -21.54
C SER A 5 -6.44 -10.76 -20.17
N ASP A 6 -7.72 -11.01 -19.90
CA ASP A 6 -8.34 -10.76 -18.60
C ASP A 6 -7.61 -11.49 -17.45
N THR A 7 -7.07 -12.68 -17.74
CA THR A 7 -6.22 -13.43 -16.79
C THR A 7 -4.97 -12.65 -16.40
N GLN A 8 -4.35 -11.94 -17.34
CA GLN A 8 -3.16 -11.12 -17.08
C GLN A 8 -3.49 -9.87 -16.27
N ILE A 9 -4.70 -9.32 -16.39
CA ILE A 9 -5.18 -8.24 -15.51
C ILE A 9 -5.31 -8.77 -14.08
N GLY A 10 -5.88 -9.97 -13.91
CA GLY A 10 -5.97 -10.66 -12.61
C GLY A 10 -4.61 -10.81 -11.93
N LEU A 11 -3.56 -11.15 -12.69
CA LEU A 11 -2.20 -11.28 -12.16
C LEU A 11 -1.65 -9.98 -11.54
N VAL A 12 -2.04 -8.81 -12.03
CA VAL A 12 -1.61 -7.52 -11.45
C VAL A 12 -2.16 -7.34 -10.03
N ILE A 13 -3.42 -7.73 -9.82
CA ILE A 13 -4.06 -7.69 -8.50
C ILE A 13 -3.42 -8.74 -7.59
N THR A 14 -3.28 -9.98 -8.08
CA THR A 14 -2.68 -11.09 -7.31
C THR A 14 -1.25 -10.80 -6.91
N ALA A 15 -0.42 -10.25 -7.80
CA ALA A 15 0.97 -9.91 -7.50
C ALA A 15 1.07 -8.92 -6.34
N TYR A 16 0.12 -8.00 -6.21
CA TYR A 16 0.07 -7.05 -5.10
C TYR A 16 -0.48 -7.67 -3.80
N THR A 17 -1.54 -8.47 -3.86
CA THR A 17 -2.23 -8.96 -2.66
C THR A 17 -1.57 -10.19 -2.03
N LEU A 18 -0.98 -11.08 -2.84
CA LEU A 18 -0.42 -12.34 -2.39
C LEU A 18 0.70 -12.19 -1.33
N PRO A 19 1.67 -11.26 -1.49
CA PRO A 19 2.66 -11.03 -0.45
C PRO A 19 2.05 -10.59 0.87
N GLY A 20 1.01 -9.75 0.83
CA GLY A 20 0.32 -9.30 2.04
C GLY A 20 -0.30 -10.45 2.82
N VAL A 21 -0.96 -11.39 2.14
CA VAL A 21 -1.56 -12.57 2.76
C VAL A 21 -0.52 -13.44 3.46
N ILE A 22 0.63 -13.65 2.81
CA ILE A 22 1.68 -14.53 3.33
C ILE A 22 2.49 -13.83 4.42
N LEU A 23 2.92 -12.59 4.20
CA LEU A 23 3.94 -11.92 5.01
C LEU A 23 3.38 -11.17 6.23
N THR A 24 2.12 -10.74 6.22
CA THR A 24 1.52 -9.97 7.33
C THR A 24 1.73 -10.61 8.72
N PRO A 25 1.46 -11.91 8.96
CA PRO A 25 1.70 -12.51 10.28
C PRO A 25 3.18 -12.48 10.69
N PHE A 26 4.09 -12.70 9.73
CA PHE A 26 5.54 -12.66 10.00
C PHE A 26 6.03 -11.25 10.29
N ILE A 27 5.53 -10.25 9.56
CA ILE A 27 5.85 -8.84 9.80
C ILE A 27 5.34 -8.38 11.16
N GLY A 28 4.15 -8.82 11.58
CA GLY A 28 3.63 -8.56 12.93
C GLY A 28 4.60 -9.07 14.01
N LEU A 29 4.95 -10.36 13.94
CA LEU A 29 5.91 -11.00 14.86
C LEU A 29 7.28 -10.32 14.84
N LEU A 30 7.77 -9.95 13.66
CA LEU A 30 9.05 -9.26 13.50
C LEU A 30 9.02 -7.87 14.12
N SER A 31 7.91 -7.15 13.97
CA SER A 31 7.72 -5.81 14.53
C SER A 31 7.67 -5.80 16.05
N ASP A 32 7.08 -6.84 16.66
CA ASP A 32 7.01 -6.96 18.11
C ASP A 32 8.40 -7.26 18.71
N ARG A 33 9.28 -7.92 17.93
CA ARG A 33 10.66 -8.25 18.36
C ARG A 33 11.69 -7.16 18.12
N LEU A 34 11.67 -6.54 16.93
CA LEU A 34 12.66 -5.54 16.50
C LEU A 34 12.23 -4.09 16.77
N GLY A 35 11.02 -3.91 17.26
CA GLY A 35 10.38 -2.61 17.43
C GLY A 35 9.62 -2.19 16.18
N ARG A 36 8.40 -1.67 16.39
CA ARG A 36 7.47 -1.31 15.31
C ARG A 36 8.05 -0.32 14.32
N ARG A 37 8.72 0.73 14.82
CA ARG A 37 9.29 1.80 13.97
C ARG A 37 10.37 1.27 13.02
N THR A 38 11.22 0.37 13.50
CA THR A 38 12.31 -0.24 12.71
C THR A 38 11.78 -1.06 11.54
N VAL A 39 10.60 -1.67 11.70
CA VAL A 39 9.97 -2.50 10.67
C VAL A 39 9.07 -1.68 9.73
N VAL A 40 8.33 -0.70 10.25
CA VAL A 40 7.42 0.15 9.46
C VAL A 40 8.16 0.99 8.42
N LEU A 41 9.31 1.58 8.78
CA LEU A 41 10.01 2.52 7.90
C LEU A 41 10.50 1.87 6.59
N PRO A 42 11.24 0.73 6.60
CA PRO A 42 11.63 0.06 5.35
C PRO A 42 10.44 -0.39 4.50
N LEU A 43 9.37 -0.86 5.14
CA LEU A 43 8.16 -1.30 4.46
C LEU A 43 7.46 -0.14 3.74
N LEU A 44 7.32 1.01 4.42
CA LEU A 44 6.74 2.22 3.85
C LEU A 44 7.56 2.73 2.66
N LEU A 45 8.89 2.78 2.81
CA LEU A 45 9.80 3.17 1.72
C LEU A 45 9.65 2.23 0.51
N LEU A 46 9.66 0.92 0.75
CA LEU A 46 9.49 -0.07 -0.32
C LEU A 46 8.12 0.06 -1.00
N PHE A 47 7.05 0.25 -0.22
CA PHE A 47 5.69 0.43 -0.73
C PHE A 47 5.59 1.65 -1.65
N GLY A 48 6.08 2.80 -1.20
CA GLY A 48 5.97 4.03 -1.99
C GLY A 48 6.92 4.08 -3.19
N LEU A 49 8.16 3.58 -3.06
CA LEU A 49 9.10 3.52 -4.19
C LEU A 49 8.66 2.53 -5.26
N ALA A 50 8.24 1.32 -4.86
CA ALA A 50 7.77 0.32 -5.82
C ALA A 50 6.47 0.75 -6.50
N GLY A 51 5.52 1.28 -5.73
CA GLY A 51 4.27 1.82 -6.26
C GLY A 51 4.50 3.02 -7.19
N GLY A 52 5.28 4.00 -6.75
CA GLY A 52 5.61 5.19 -7.53
C GLY A 52 6.40 4.87 -8.80
N GLY A 53 7.27 3.85 -8.76
CA GLY A 53 8.01 3.37 -9.93
C GLY A 53 7.12 2.91 -11.09
N ILE A 54 5.89 2.46 -10.82
CA ILE A 54 4.93 2.09 -11.88
C ILE A 54 4.54 3.32 -12.72
N ALA A 55 4.56 4.52 -12.12
CA ALA A 55 4.27 5.76 -12.83
C ALA A 55 5.28 6.09 -13.93
N LEU A 56 6.47 5.46 -13.94
CA LEU A 56 7.46 5.59 -15.01
C LEU A 56 7.03 4.85 -16.30
N GLY A 57 5.96 4.07 -16.26
CA GLY A 57 5.42 3.34 -17.40
C GLY A 57 6.26 2.14 -17.85
N PRO A 58 6.67 1.23 -16.93
CA PRO A 58 7.45 0.05 -17.29
C PRO A 58 6.63 -0.94 -18.13
N SER A 59 7.32 -1.96 -18.67
CA SER A 59 6.69 -3.09 -19.33
C SER A 59 5.76 -3.87 -18.39
N PHE A 60 4.85 -4.69 -18.92
CA PHE A 60 3.94 -5.49 -18.11
C PHE A 60 4.66 -6.38 -17.06
N ARG A 61 5.77 -7.01 -17.44
CA ARG A 61 6.59 -7.78 -16.48
C ARG A 61 7.19 -6.88 -15.39
N GLY A 62 7.59 -5.66 -15.75
CA GLY A 62 8.03 -4.65 -14.78
C GLY A 62 6.91 -4.22 -13.83
N VAL A 63 5.68 -4.05 -14.34
CA VAL A 63 4.50 -3.78 -13.49
C VAL A 63 4.27 -4.92 -12.50
N LEU A 64 4.33 -6.19 -12.94
CA LEU A 64 4.17 -7.33 -12.03
C LEU A 64 5.26 -7.38 -10.95
N ALA A 65 6.52 -7.15 -11.32
CA ALA A 65 7.63 -7.12 -10.37
C ALA A 65 7.45 -5.98 -9.35
N LEU A 66 7.11 -4.78 -9.80
CA LEU A 66 6.85 -3.64 -8.93
C LEU A 66 5.63 -3.85 -8.04
N ARG A 67 4.55 -4.48 -8.54
CA ARG A 67 3.39 -4.84 -7.72
C ARG A 67 3.73 -5.85 -6.64
N LEU A 68 4.56 -6.84 -6.96
CA LEU A 68 5.05 -7.81 -5.98
C LEU A 68 5.86 -7.12 -4.87
N LEU A 69 6.82 -6.27 -5.26
CA LEU A 69 7.61 -5.48 -4.31
C LEU A 69 6.74 -4.53 -3.48
N GLN A 70 5.77 -3.88 -4.11
CA GLN A 70 4.80 -3.02 -3.44
C GLN A 70 3.96 -3.81 -2.43
N GLY A 71 3.52 -5.03 -2.78
CA GLY A 71 2.79 -5.91 -1.87
C GLY A 71 3.62 -6.33 -0.66
N ILE A 72 4.92 -6.58 -0.85
CA ILE A 72 5.87 -6.83 0.25
C ILE A 72 5.97 -5.59 1.15
N GLY A 73 6.20 -4.41 0.58
CA GLY A 73 6.24 -3.16 1.35
C GLY A 73 4.93 -2.83 2.04
N GLY A 74 3.79 -3.19 1.45
CA GLY A 74 2.46 -2.99 2.03
C GLY A 74 2.10 -3.99 3.12
N SER A 75 2.86 -5.09 3.25
CA SER A 75 2.53 -6.17 4.17
C SER A 75 2.59 -5.67 5.62
N GLY A 76 1.48 -5.83 6.34
CA GLY A 76 1.37 -5.40 7.73
C GLY A 76 1.31 -3.89 8.00
N LEU A 77 1.46 -2.98 7.02
CA LEU A 77 1.45 -1.53 7.30
C LEU A 77 0.19 -1.05 8.02
N MET A 78 -0.99 -1.52 7.58
CA MET A 78 -2.26 -1.15 8.20
C MET A 78 -2.37 -1.67 9.64
N MET A 79 -1.99 -2.93 9.86
CA MET A 79 -1.96 -3.53 11.20
C MET A 79 -1.01 -2.75 12.11
N LEU A 80 0.21 -2.48 11.64
CA LEU A 80 1.24 -1.77 12.41
C LEU A 80 0.82 -0.35 12.76
N ALA A 81 0.11 0.35 11.88
CA ALA A 81 -0.45 1.67 12.15
C ALA A 81 -1.46 1.62 13.31
N ILE A 82 -2.38 0.66 13.30
CA ILE A 82 -3.35 0.45 14.38
C ILE A 82 -2.62 0.11 15.69
N THR A 83 -1.62 -0.78 15.64
CA THR A 83 -0.90 -1.16 16.86
C THR A 83 -0.07 -0.02 17.42
N LEU A 84 0.60 0.78 16.57
CA LEU A 84 1.32 2.00 16.99
C LEU A 84 0.40 2.98 17.72
N ILE A 85 -0.80 3.23 17.20
CA ILE A 85 -1.77 4.11 17.88
C ILE A 85 -2.15 3.54 19.25
N GLY A 86 -2.32 2.22 19.36
CA GLY A 86 -2.60 1.55 20.64
C GLY A 86 -1.45 1.65 21.66
N ASP A 87 -0.21 1.65 21.20
CA ASP A 87 0.98 1.77 22.04
C ASP A 87 1.20 3.22 22.54
N PHE A 88 0.91 4.22 21.69
CA PHE A 88 1.16 5.63 22.00
C PHE A 88 0.00 6.36 22.69
N TYR A 89 -1.23 5.87 22.58
CA TYR A 89 -2.42 6.54 23.09
C TYR A 89 -3.28 5.61 23.95
N GLY A 90 -3.79 6.13 25.07
CA GLY A 90 -4.74 5.45 25.95
C GLY A 90 -6.08 6.17 26.07
N GLY A 91 -7.09 5.49 26.62
CA GLY A 91 -8.41 6.04 26.93
C GLY A 91 -9.12 6.68 25.72
N GLU A 92 -9.83 7.78 25.97
CA GLU A 92 -10.57 8.51 24.92
C GLU A 92 -9.68 9.02 23.78
N ARG A 93 -8.42 9.36 24.08
CA ARG A 93 -7.49 9.85 23.06
C ARG A 93 -7.17 8.76 22.04
N ARG A 94 -7.07 7.50 22.46
CA ARG A 94 -6.91 6.35 21.55
C ARG A 94 -8.10 6.23 20.61
N ASN A 95 -9.32 6.29 21.14
CA ASN A 95 -10.55 6.18 20.35
C ASN A 95 -10.60 7.30 19.30
N ARG A 96 -10.34 8.55 19.70
CA ARG A 96 -10.31 9.68 18.77
C ARG A 96 -9.29 9.51 17.64
N VAL A 97 -8.09 8.99 17.93
CA VAL A 97 -7.07 8.77 16.90
C VAL A 97 -7.45 7.59 15.99
N MET A 98 -8.07 6.54 16.52
CA MET A 98 -8.65 5.43 15.73
C MET A 98 -9.77 5.91 14.81
N ASP A 99 -10.64 6.80 15.28
CA ASP A 99 -11.72 7.39 14.49
C ASP A 99 -11.17 8.27 13.36
N ILE A 100 -10.12 9.05 13.64
CA ILE A 100 -9.41 9.83 12.61
C ILE A 100 -8.78 8.89 11.58
N ASN A 101 -8.12 7.80 12.00
CA ASN A 101 -7.54 6.82 11.09
C ASN A 101 -8.61 6.20 10.17
N SER A 102 -9.72 5.74 10.75
CA SER A 102 -10.83 5.12 10.02
C SER A 102 -11.51 6.10 9.05
N SER A 103 -11.72 7.34 9.49
CA SER A 103 -12.24 8.42 8.65
C SER A 103 -11.31 8.74 7.49
N SER A 104 -9.99 8.76 7.72
CA SER A 104 -8.99 9.00 6.68
C SER A 104 -9.02 7.91 5.60
N ILE A 105 -9.17 6.64 6.02
CA ILE A 105 -9.35 5.50 5.10
C ILE A 105 -10.63 5.68 4.28
N GLY A 106 -11.75 6.04 4.92
CA GLY A 106 -13.04 6.26 4.24
C GLY A 106 -12.99 7.39 3.21
N ILE A 107 -12.41 8.53 3.58
CA ILE A 107 -12.20 9.68 2.68
C ILE A 107 -11.32 9.27 1.50
N GLY A 108 -10.23 8.55 1.76
CA GLY A 108 -9.37 8.00 0.72
C GLY A 108 -10.15 7.09 -0.23
N ALA A 109 -10.89 6.12 0.29
CA ALA A 109 -11.67 5.18 -0.52
C ALA A 109 -12.71 5.88 -1.41
N ALA A 110 -13.30 6.98 -0.96
CA ALA A 110 -14.23 7.77 -1.76
C ALA A 110 -13.53 8.64 -2.81
N THR A 111 -12.36 9.18 -2.50
CA THR A 111 -11.69 10.21 -3.32
C THR A 111 -10.73 9.60 -4.35
N TYR A 112 -10.02 8.54 -3.99
CA TYR A 112 -9.01 7.90 -4.85
C TYR A 112 -9.57 7.37 -6.19
N PRO A 113 -10.76 6.74 -6.27
CA PRO A 113 -11.32 6.30 -7.55
C PRO A 113 -11.59 7.45 -8.52
N LEU A 114 -12.06 8.60 -8.01
CA LEU A 114 -12.35 9.79 -8.81
C LEU A 114 -11.05 10.38 -9.37
N LEU A 115 -10.05 10.61 -8.51
CA LEU A 115 -8.76 11.15 -8.91
C LEU A 115 -7.99 10.16 -9.81
N GLY A 116 -7.98 8.89 -9.44
CA GLY A 116 -7.32 7.82 -10.19
C GLY A 116 -7.96 7.61 -11.56
N GLY A 117 -9.29 7.64 -11.66
CA GLY A 117 -10.01 7.55 -12.93
C GLY A 117 -9.70 8.73 -13.86
N ALA A 118 -9.74 9.95 -13.33
CA ALA A 118 -9.40 11.16 -14.10
C ALA A 118 -7.95 11.13 -14.61
N LEU A 119 -6.99 10.73 -13.76
CA LEU A 119 -5.59 10.60 -14.16
C LEU A 119 -5.36 9.44 -15.13
N ALA A 120 -6.06 8.33 -14.96
CA ALA A 120 -5.99 7.18 -15.86
C ALA A 120 -6.49 7.51 -17.28
N ALA A 121 -7.44 8.44 -17.40
CA ALA A 121 -7.93 8.94 -18.69
C ALA A 121 -6.84 9.70 -19.47
N ILE A 122 -5.89 10.34 -18.78
CA ILE A 122 -4.71 10.95 -19.39
C ILE A 122 -3.71 9.85 -19.76
N ARG A 123 -3.30 9.06 -18.75
CA ARG A 123 -2.39 7.92 -18.91
C ARG A 123 -2.62 6.90 -17.79
N TRP A 124 -2.73 5.63 -18.14
CA TRP A 124 -3.01 4.53 -17.22
C TRP A 124 -2.03 4.43 -16.03
N ASN A 125 -0.78 4.85 -16.21
CA ASN A 125 0.28 4.74 -15.20
C ASN A 125 0.36 5.96 -14.26
N VAL A 126 -0.23 7.11 -14.60
CA VAL A 126 -0.13 8.33 -13.78
C VAL A 126 -0.76 8.21 -12.39
N PRO A 127 -1.89 7.49 -12.18
CA PRO A 127 -2.44 7.30 -10.83
C PRO A 127 -1.45 6.70 -9.83
N PHE A 128 -0.46 5.95 -10.30
CA PHE A 128 0.55 5.31 -9.45
C PHE A 128 1.53 6.31 -8.82
N ALA A 129 1.60 7.54 -9.34
CA ALA A 129 2.45 8.57 -8.76
C ALA A 129 2.05 8.92 -7.32
N PHE A 130 0.78 8.73 -6.94
CA PHE A 130 0.32 8.94 -5.56
C PHE A 130 1.05 8.07 -4.54
N PHE A 131 1.52 6.88 -4.92
CA PHE A 131 2.30 6.04 -4.01
C PHE A 131 3.65 6.67 -3.67
N GLY A 132 4.25 7.46 -4.57
CA GLY A 132 5.46 8.21 -4.29
C GLY A 132 5.28 9.29 -3.22
N LEU A 133 4.05 9.81 -3.04
CA LEU A 133 3.73 10.79 -1.99
C LEU A 133 3.65 10.19 -0.58
N SER A 134 3.72 8.85 -0.46
CA SER A 134 3.73 8.18 0.84
C SER A 134 5.11 8.17 1.52
N LEU A 135 6.16 8.63 0.81
CA LEU A 135 7.50 8.86 1.35
C LEU A 135 7.65 10.23 2.03
#